data_AF-X1LP61-F1
#
_entry.id   AF-X1LP61-F1
#
_cell.length_a   1.000
_cell.length_b   1.000
_cell.length_c   1.000
_cell.angle_alpha   90.00
_cell.angle_beta   90.00
_cell.angle_gamma   90.00
#
_symmetry.space_group_name_H-M   'P 1'
#
loop_
_entity.id
_entity.type
_entity.pdbx_description
1 polymer ?
#
loop_
_entity_poly.entity_id
_entity_poly.type
_entity_poly.pdbx_seq_one_letter_code
_entity_poly.pdbx_strand_id
1 'polypeptide(L)'
;KEVLKAANEVGDRSLKIIARGIKTKNPALVVFNPSAWKRSSIVQIVVRLPKGWKDFSLKDYQGKDVPFQLGKKRQDKVEIRFWGEYIPPCGYKSYYLTQDQSSNPKVKNPVMSGDNWMENSFVRVEINEDGSLNIIDKVSGKIYNNAGYFEDGADSGDTYNYSYPKRDKIITTLGRKAKVTLAESGPLFTRFKIEHLLDLPESLTENRRERSKRTRRYPIVSHVELMAGYSRIDFETKINNVVKDHRLRVLFPTDIKTNHSYAEQQLDVAKFPIKG
;
A
#
# COMPACT_ATOMS: atom_id res chain seq x y z
N LYS A 1 -16.70 -16.49 1.20
CA LYS A 1 -16.61 -16.00 -0.21
C LYS A 1 -17.97 -15.55 -0.74
N GLU A 2 -19.04 -16.29 -0.47
CA GLU A 2 -20.40 -15.95 -0.93
C GLU A 2 -20.98 -14.69 -0.30
N VAL A 3 -20.83 -14.53 1.03
CA VAL A 3 -21.28 -13.30 1.74
C VAL A 3 -20.64 -12.03 1.16
N LEU A 4 -19.33 -12.06 0.90
CA LEU A 4 -18.63 -10.92 0.31
C LEU A 4 -19.10 -10.64 -1.12
N LYS A 5 -19.36 -11.68 -1.91
CA LYS A 5 -19.91 -11.54 -3.26
C LYS A 5 -21.30 -10.86 -3.22
N ALA A 6 -22.19 -11.36 -2.37
CA ALA A 6 -23.53 -10.80 -2.20
C ALA A 6 -23.48 -9.33 -1.70
N ALA A 7 -22.61 -9.03 -0.72
CA ALA A 7 -22.42 -7.67 -0.23
C ALA A 7 -21.92 -6.72 -1.33
N ASN A 8 -20.95 -7.16 -2.16
CA ASN A 8 -20.46 -6.37 -3.29
C ASN A 8 -21.54 -6.14 -4.34
N GLU A 9 -22.37 -7.15 -4.65
CA GLU A 9 -23.48 -7.01 -5.60
C GLU A 9 -24.52 -5.99 -5.12
N VAL A 10 -24.89 -6.04 -3.83
CA VAL A 10 -25.80 -5.07 -3.21
C VAL A 10 -25.17 -3.66 -3.20
N GLY A 11 -23.89 -3.55 -2.85
CA GLY A 11 -23.15 -2.29 -2.86
C GLY A 11 -23.11 -1.66 -4.25
N ASP A 12 -22.69 -2.42 -5.27
CA ASP A 12 -22.63 -1.97 -6.67
C ASP A 12 -24.00 -1.55 -7.19
N ARG A 13 -25.04 -2.33 -6.89
CA ARG A 13 -26.41 -2.00 -7.29
C ARG A 13 -26.88 -0.70 -6.65
N SER A 14 -26.65 -0.55 -5.34
CA SER A 14 -27.06 0.63 -4.58
C SER A 14 -26.34 1.89 -5.08
N LEU A 15 -25.02 1.81 -5.28
CA LEU A 15 -24.24 2.92 -5.82
C LEU A 15 -24.67 3.30 -7.24
N LYS A 16 -25.00 2.32 -8.10
CA LYS A 16 -25.53 2.60 -9.46
C LYS A 16 -26.88 3.32 -9.40
N ILE A 17 -27.77 2.94 -8.47
CA ILE A 17 -29.08 3.60 -8.30
C ILE A 17 -28.87 5.04 -7.85
N ILE A 18 -28.05 5.27 -6.82
CA ILE A 18 -27.76 6.62 -6.32
C ILE A 18 -27.12 7.46 -7.42
N ALA A 19 -26.10 6.93 -8.12
CA ALA A 19 -25.40 7.65 -9.18
C ALA A 19 -26.33 8.05 -10.34
N ARG A 20 -27.33 7.23 -10.70
CA ARG A 20 -28.33 7.57 -11.73
C ARG A 20 -29.24 8.74 -11.34
N GLY A 21 -29.46 8.96 -10.04
CA GLY A 21 -30.23 10.10 -9.54
C GLY A 21 -29.46 11.42 -9.55
N ILE A 22 -28.13 11.39 -9.74
CA ILE A 22 -27.29 12.58 -9.73
C ILE A 22 -27.28 13.19 -11.14
N LYS A 23 -27.70 14.46 -11.25
CA LYS A 23 -27.62 15.21 -12.50
C LYS A 23 -26.17 15.58 -12.81
N THR A 24 -25.52 14.83 -13.69
CA THR A 24 -24.11 15.04 -14.09
C THR A 24 -23.97 15.31 -15.59
N LYS A 25 -22.92 16.05 -15.98
CA LYS A 25 -22.44 16.10 -17.38
C LYS A 25 -21.58 14.85 -17.67
N ASN A 26 -21.74 14.21 -18.83
CA ASN A 26 -20.92 13.05 -19.19
C ASN A 26 -19.63 13.46 -19.94
N PRO A 27 -18.48 12.81 -19.70
CA PRO A 27 -18.20 11.74 -18.73
C PRO A 27 -17.98 12.27 -17.30
N ALA A 28 -18.69 11.71 -16.31
CA ALA A 28 -18.56 12.06 -14.90
C ALA A 28 -17.97 10.94 -14.04
N LEU A 29 -17.24 11.32 -13.01
CA LEU A 29 -16.81 10.48 -11.90
C LEU A 29 -17.51 10.96 -10.64
N VAL A 30 -18.23 10.07 -9.95
CA VAL A 30 -18.85 10.39 -8.67
C VAL A 30 -18.09 9.66 -7.58
N VAL A 31 -17.55 10.42 -6.63
CA VAL A 31 -16.77 9.91 -5.50
C VAL A 31 -17.61 10.03 -4.25
N PHE A 32 -17.97 8.88 -3.67
CA PHE A 32 -18.73 8.79 -2.43
C PHE A 32 -17.81 8.69 -1.22
N ASN A 33 -18.20 9.35 -0.13
CA ASN A 33 -17.60 9.16 1.19
C ASN A 33 -18.64 8.49 2.10
N PRO A 34 -18.51 7.17 2.34
CA PRO A 34 -19.44 6.45 3.21
C PRO A 34 -19.22 6.75 4.70
N SER A 35 -18.15 7.45 5.07
CA SER A 35 -17.80 7.73 6.46
C SER A 35 -18.66 8.86 7.02
N ALA A 36 -18.87 8.85 8.34
CA ALA A 36 -19.63 9.89 9.06
C ALA A 36 -18.85 11.20 9.27
N TRP A 37 -17.63 11.31 8.72
CA TRP A 37 -16.80 12.51 8.81
C TRP A 37 -16.34 12.97 7.44
N LYS A 38 -16.00 14.26 7.34
CA LYS A 38 -15.46 14.87 6.14
C LYS A 38 -14.10 14.26 5.82
N ARG A 39 -13.84 13.96 4.55
CA ARG A 39 -12.61 13.28 4.12
C ARG A 39 -11.97 13.98 2.93
N SER A 40 -10.67 14.23 3.03
CA SER A 40 -9.81 14.55 1.90
C SER A 40 -8.86 13.38 1.67
N SER A 41 -8.76 12.87 0.45
CA SER A 41 -7.86 11.76 0.15
C SER A 41 -7.50 11.64 -1.32
N ILE A 42 -6.40 10.95 -1.62
CA ILE A 42 -6.18 10.47 -2.99
C ILE A 42 -7.30 9.49 -3.35
N VAL A 43 -8.01 9.81 -4.41
CA VAL A 43 -8.98 8.93 -5.07
C VAL A 43 -8.23 8.18 -6.15
N GLN A 44 -8.33 6.85 -6.14
CA GLN A 44 -7.81 5.97 -7.18
C GLN A 44 -9.00 5.32 -7.89
N ILE A 45 -9.09 5.51 -9.21
CA ILE A 45 -10.18 4.99 -10.02
C ILE A 45 -9.66 4.45 -11.35
N VAL A 46 -10.22 3.33 -11.79
CA VAL A 46 -9.92 2.75 -13.11
C VAL A 46 -11.07 3.04 -14.05
N VAL A 47 -10.81 3.83 -15.08
CA VAL A 47 -11.84 4.28 -16.04
C VAL A 47 -11.51 3.81 -17.45
N ARG A 48 -12.55 3.61 -18.27
CA ARG A 48 -12.41 3.45 -19.71
C ARG A 48 -12.61 4.84 -20.34
N LEU A 49 -11.58 5.35 -21.01
CA LEU A 49 -11.68 6.64 -21.69
C LEU A 49 -12.54 6.49 -22.96
N PRO A 50 -13.30 7.53 -23.35
CA PRO A 50 -14.00 7.52 -24.63
C PRO A 50 -13.04 7.32 -25.81
N LYS A 51 -13.52 6.67 -26.87
CA LYS A 51 -12.70 6.34 -28.05
C LYS A 51 -12.18 7.63 -28.71
N GLY A 52 -10.87 7.68 -29.00
CA GLY A 52 -10.24 8.81 -29.68
C GLY A 52 -9.72 9.91 -28.74
N TRP A 53 -9.95 9.82 -27.44
CA TRP A 53 -9.37 10.76 -26.47
C TRP A 53 -7.87 10.47 -26.32
N LYS A 54 -7.04 11.44 -26.72
CA LYS A 54 -5.58 11.42 -26.53
C LYS A 54 -5.19 12.16 -25.27
N ASP A 55 -5.74 13.35 -25.12
CA ASP A 55 -5.54 14.24 -23.98
C ASP A 55 -6.89 14.56 -23.34
N PHE A 56 -6.87 14.77 -22.02
CA PHE A 56 -8.03 15.16 -21.26
C PHE A 56 -7.62 15.88 -19.97
N SER A 57 -8.52 16.70 -19.46
CA SER A 57 -8.41 17.28 -18.13
C SER A 57 -9.44 16.67 -17.18
N LEU A 58 -9.15 16.78 -15.89
CA LEU A 58 -10.09 16.45 -14.82
C LEU A 58 -10.54 17.76 -14.19
N LYS A 59 -11.85 17.99 -14.13
CA LYS A 59 -12.45 19.18 -13.51
C LYS A 59 -13.35 18.79 -12.34
N ASP A 60 -13.43 19.63 -11.32
CA ASP A 60 -14.39 19.46 -10.23
C ASP A 60 -15.80 19.91 -10.63
N TYR A 61 -16.75 19.82 -9.69
CA TYR A 61 -18.13 20.22 -9.92
C TYR A 61 -18.33 21.71 -10.25
N GLN A 62 -17.34 22.56 -9.96
CA GLN A 62 -17.34 24.00 -10.24
C GLN A 62 -16.62 24.32 -11.56
N GLY A 63 -16.05 23.31 -12.25
CA GLY A 63 -15.30 23.48 -13.48
C GLY A 63 -13.82 23.83 -13.27
N LYS A 64 -13.32 23.79 -12.03
CA LYS A 64 -11.90 24.02 -11.73
C LYS A 64 -11.07 22.80 -12.07
N ASP A 65 -9.91 23.01 -12.68
CA ASP A 65 -8.98 21.92 -12.98
C ASP A 65 -8.43 21.26 -11.71
N VAL A 66 -8.41 19.94 -11.73
CA VAL A 66 -7.93 19.07 -10.66
C VAL A 66 -6.69 18.34 -11.17
N PRO A 67 -5.53 18.51 -10.51
CA PRO A 67 -4.34 17.78 -10.89
C PRO A 67 -4.56 16.27 -10.67
N PHE A 68 -4.16 15.49 -11.66
CA PHE A 68 -4.26 14.03 -11.61
C PHE A 68 -2.95 13.37 -12.02
N GLN A 69 -2.84 12.07 -11.77
CA GLN A 69 -1.72 11.24 -12.18
C GLN A 69 -2.25 9.95 -12.76
N LEU A 70 -1.72 9.55 -13.91
CA LEU A 70 -2.03 8.26 -14.52
C LEU A 70 -1.19 7.18 -13.85
N GLY A 71 -1.84 6.06 -13.50
CA GLY A 71 -1.18 4.84 -13.08
C GLY A 71 -1.14 3.80 -14.20
N LYS A 72 -1.16 2.52 -13.80
CA LYS A 72 -1.16 1.38 -14.74
C LYS A 72 -2.31 1.46 -15.76
N LYS A 73 -1.96 1.30 -17.04
CA LYS A 73 -2.90 1.09 -18.14
C LYS A 73 -3.15 -0.41 -18.36
N ARG A 74 -4.40 -0.83 -18.52
CA ARG A 74 -4.79 -2.21 -18.84
C ARG A 74 -5.78 -2.21 -19.98
N GLN A 75 -5.35 -2.70 -21.15
CA GLN A 75 -6.15 -2.68 -22.38
C GLN A 75 -6.68 -1.25 -22.67
N ASP A 76 -8.01 -1.06 -22.59
CA ASP A 76 -8.67 0.22 -22.81
C ASP A 76 -9.07 0.95 -21.51
N LYS A 77 -8.57 0.48 -20.37
CA LYS A 77 -8.73 1.12 -19.07
C LYS A 77 -7.44 1.76 -18.60
N VAL A 78 -7.56 2.89 -17.91
CA VAL A 78 -6.45 3.60 -17.28
C VAL A 78 -6.79 3.89 -15.82
N GLU A 79 -5.81 3.71 -14.94
CA GLU A 79 -5.92 4.21 -13.57
C GLU A 79 -5.66 5.72 -13.54
N ILE A 80 -6.57 6.46 -12.92
CA ILE A 80 -6.43 7.88 -12.63
C ILE A 80 -6.41 8.04 -11.12
N ARG A 81 -5.42 8.78 -10.62
CA ARG A 81 -5.35 9.22 -9.23
C ARG A 81 -5.44 10.73 -9.14
N PHE A 82 -6.20 11.24 -8.18
CA PHE A 82 -6.33 12.69 -7.94
C PHE A 82 -6.69 12.97 -6.49
N TRP A 83 -6.44 14.19 -6.03
CA TRP A 83 -6.81 14.60 -4.67
C TRP A 83 -8.30 14.95 -4.60
N GLY A 84 -9.09 14.08 -3.95
CA GLY A 84 -10.48 14.34 -3.62
C GLY A 84 -10.58 15.19 -2.36
N GLU A 85 -10.69 16.51 -2.54
CA GLU A 85 -10.70 17.46 -1.42
C GLU A 85 -12.09 17.57 -0.76
N TYR A 86 -12.16 17.51 0.58
CA TYR A 86 -13.34 17.79 1.40
C TYR A 86 -14.63 17.12 0.92
N ILE A 87 -14.60 15.80 0.69
CA ILE A 87 -15.80 15.02 0.36
C ILE A 87 -16.68 14.95 1.63
N PRO A 88 -17.96 15.37 1.57
CA PRO A 88 -18.81 15.49 2.75
C PRO A 88 -19.10 14.13 3.41
N PRO A 89 -19.40 14.10 4.73
CA PRO A 89 -19.88 12.90 5.42
C PRO A 89 -21.08 12.28 4.71
N CYS A 90 -21.10 10.95 4.57
CA CYS A 90 -22.21 10.20 3.96
C CYS A 90 -22.71 10.81 2.63
N GLY A 91 -21.81 11.44 1.87
CA GLY A 91 -22.14 12.24 0.71
C GLY A 91 -21.21 11.97 -0.46
N TYR A 92 -21.22 12.85 -1.47
CA TYR A 92 -20.41 12.68 -2.66
C TYR A 92 -19.89 14.01 -3.23
N LYS A 93 -18.90 13.90 -4.12
CA LYS A 93 -18.51 14.96 -5.05
C LYS A 93 -18.46 14.40 -6.47
N SER A 94 -18.78 15.25 -7.44
CA SER A 94 -18.68 14.92 -8.86
C SER A 94 -17.47 15.59 -9.48
N TYR A 95 -16.83 14.86 -10.38
CA TYR A 95 -15.71 15.30 -11.20
C TYR A 95 -16.01 14.97 -12.65
N TYR A 96 -15.39 15.68 -13.58
CA TYR A 96 -15.69 15.57 -15.00
C TYR A 96 -14.41 15.40 -15.79
N LEU A 97 -14.42 14.44 -16.71
CA LEU A 97 -13.36 14.33 -17.71
C LEU A 97 -13.74 15.19 -18.90
N THR A 98 -12.86 16.08 -19.33
CA THR A 98 -13.08 16.96 -20.49
C THR A 98 -12.02 16.69 -21.55
N GLN A 99 -12.45 16.56 -22.81
CA GLN A 99 -11.51 16.46 -23.93
C GLN A 99 -11.06 17.86 -24.30
N ASP A 100 -9.92 18.26 -23.78
CA ASP A 100 -9.27 19.53 -24.03
C ASP A 100 -7.75 19.35 -24.07
N GLN A 101 -7.05 20.37 -24.55
CA GLN A 101 -5.59 20.42 -24.58
C GLN A 101 -5.01 21.18 -23.37
N SER A 102 -5.79 21.39 -22.30
CA SER A 102 -5.24 22.04 -21.12
C SER A 102 -4.19 21.15 -20.47
N SER A 103 -3.07 21.78 -20.11
CA SER A 103 -2.02 21.10 -19.36
C SER A 103 -2.55 20.69 -17.98
N ASN A 104 -2.28 19.46 -17.58
CA ASN A 104 -2.56 18.97 -16.23
C ASN A 104 -1.95 19.92 -15.17
N PRO A 105 -2.76 20.46 -14.22
CA PRO A 105 -2.25 21.40 -13.24
C PRO A 105 -1.11 20.82 -12.40
N LYS A 106 -0.27 21.72 -11.84
CA LYS A 106 0.77 21.31 -10.89
C LYS A 106 0.12 20.86 -9.57
N VAL A 107 0.61 19.76 -9.02
CA VAL A 107 0.24 19.31 -7.67
C VAL A 107 0.90 20.21 -6.64
N LYS A 108 0.11 20.71 -5.69
CA LYS A 108 0.65 21.39 -4.50
C LYS A 108 1.24 20.33 -3.57
N ASN A 109 2.49 20.53 -3.12
CA ASN A 109 3.22 19.61 -2.26
C ASN A 109 3.35 18.18 -2.86
N PRO A 110 4.07 18.05 -3.99
CA PRO A 110 4.15 16.79 -4.71
C PRO A 110 4.96 15.74 -3.94
N VAL A 111 4.81 14.48 -4.34
CA VAL A 111 5.83 13.46 -4.11
C VAL A 111 6.96 13.67 -5.10
N MET A 112 8.18 13.64 -4.59
CA MET A 112 9.42 13.63 -5.37
C MET A 112 10.08 12.26 -5.24
N SER A 113 10.87 11.86 -6.23
CA SER A 113 11.59 10.60 -6.20
C SER A 113 12.88 10.65 -7.00
N GLY A 114 13.83 9.81 -6.62
CA GLY A 114 15.04 9.50 -7.40
C GLY A 114 15.20 7.99 -7.55
N ASP A 115 16.42 7.52 -7.74
CA ASP A 115 16.69 6.11 -8.07
C ASP A 115 16.26 5.12 -6.99
N ASN A 116 16.48 5.45 -5.71
CA ASN A 116 16.17 4.60 -4.55
C ASN A 116 15.57 5.41 -3.39
N TRP A 117 14.86 6.50 -3.68
CA TRP A 117 14.21 7.29 -2.64
C TRP A 117 12.91 7.93 -3.14
N MET A 118 12.01 8.20 -2.21
CA MET A 118 10.80 9.01 -2.42
C MET A 118 10.55 9.90 -1.21
N GLU A 119 9.97 11.08 -1.45
CA GLU A 119 9.77 12.08 -0.41
C GLU A 119 8.52 12.91 -0.67
N ASN A 120 7.83 13.30 0.39
CA ASN A 120 6.78 14.32 0.35
C ASN A 120 6.97 15.34 1.50
N SER A 121 5.94 16.12 1.82
CA SER A 121 6.01 17.10 2.91
C SER A 121 6.26 16.52 4.30
N PHE A 122 5.91 15.26 4.54
CA PHE A 122 5.90 14.65 5.87
C PHE A 122 7.02 13.64 6.07
N VAL A 123 7.36 12.87 5.04
CA VAL A 123 8.27 11.73 5.17
C VAL A 123 9.20 11.66 3.96
N ARG A 124 10.45 11.30 4.21
CA ARG A 124 11.41 10.83 3.21
C ARG A 124 11.71 9.36 3.45
N VAL A 125 11.74 8.57 2.38
CA VAL A 125 12.02 7.14 2.40
C VAL A 125 13.20 6.87 1.50
N GLU A 126 14.25 6.25 2.04
CA GLU A 126 15.41 5.78 1.30
C GLU A 126 15.43 4.26 1.34
N ILE A 127 15.62 3.65 0.17
CA ILE A 127 15.58 2.18 0.01
C ILE A 127 17.03 1.69 -0.04
N ASN A 128 17.40 0.87 0.94
CA ASN A 128 18.72 0.26 1.03
C ASN A 128 18.91 -0.82 -0.05
N GLU A 129 20.16 -1.20 -0.33
CA GLU A 129 20.46 -2.26 -1.31
C GLU A 129 19.82 -3.61 -0.96
N ASP A 130 19.61 -3.85 0.34
CA ASP A 130 18.96 -5.06 0.86
C ASP A 130 17.43 -4.95 0.90
N GLY A 131 16.85 -3.89 0.33
CA GLY A 131 15.41 -3.63 0.24
C GLY A 131 14.76 -3.13 1.52
N SER A 132 15.49 -3.02 2.63
CA SER A 132 14.99 -2.35 3.84
C SER A 132 14.91 -0.83 3.63
N LEU A 133 14.16 -0.14 4.49
CA LEU A 133 13.88 1.29 4.35
C LEU A 133 14.50 2.09 5.50
N ASN A 134 15.15 3.20 5.18
CA ASN A 134 15.40 4.27 6.14
C ASN A 134 14.30 5.31 5.99
N ILE A 135 13.50 5.50 7.04
CA ILE A 135 12.33 6.37 7.05
C ILE A 135 12.65 7.58 7.91
N ILE A 136 12.65 8.76 7.30
CA ILE A 136 12.88 10.04 7.96
C ILE A 136 11.53 10.74 8.10
N ASP A 137 11.04 10.84 9.33
CA ASP A 137 9.86 11.62 9.66
C ASP A 137 10.27 13.10 9.76
N LYS A 138 9.82 13.90 8.79
CA LYS A 138 10.16 15.32 8.68
C LYS A 138 9.43 16.18 9.71
N VAL A 139 8.38 15.66 10.33
CA VAL A 139 7.63 16.37 11.38
C VAL A 139 8.35 16.26 12.71
N SER A 140 8.77 15.05 13.09
CA SER A 140 9.46 14.82 14.38
C SER A 140 10.99 14.87 14.29
N GLY A 141 11.56 14.79 13.08
CA GLY A 141 13.00 14.65 12.85
C GLY A 141 13.55 13.24 13.14
N LYS A 142 12.70 12.27 13.51
CA LYS A 142 13.13 10.90 13.82
C LYS A 142 13.49 10.14 12.55
N ILE A 143 14.48 9.25 12.69
CA ILE A 143 14.94 8.35 11.64
C ILE A 143 14.72 6.92 12.13
N TYR A 144 14.00 6.13 11.35
CA TYR A 144 13.81 4.70 11.57
C TYR A 144 14.63 3.94 10.54
N ASN A 145 15.64 3.21 11.00
CA ASN A 145 16.57 2.51 10.12
C ASN A 145 16.12 1.07 9.88
N ASN A 146 16.42 0.55 8.70
CA ASN A 146 16.20 -0.84 8.34
C ASN A 146 14.76 -1.32 8.60
N ALA A 147 13.77 -0.49 8.25
CA ALA A 147 12.35 -0.85 8.36
C ALA A 147 11.90 -1.75 7.21
N GLY A 148 10.92 -2.62 7.46
CA GLY A 148 10.26 -3.41 6.43
C GLY A 148 11.04 -4.62 5.91
N TYR A 149 12.08 -5.08 6.61
CA TYR A 149 12.79 -6.31 6.25
C TYR A 149 11.98 -7.56 6.66
N PHE A 150 12.24 -8.67 5.98
CA PHE A 150 11.60 -9.94 6.29
C PHE A 150 12.50 -10.84 7.12
N GLU A 151 11.88 -11.61 8.00
CA GLU A 151 12.50 -12.66 8.81
C GLU A 151 11.68 -13.93 8.71
N ASP A 152 12.36 -15.03 8.44
CA ASP A 152 11.81 -16.37 8.36
C ASP A 152 12.41 -17.26 9.44
N GLY A 153 11.57 -17.79 10.32
CA GLY A 153 11.91 -18.78 11.33
C GLY A 153 11.04 -20.03 11.21
N ALA A 154 11.42 -21.11 11.90
CA ALA A 154 10.60 -22.31 11.91
C ALA A 154 9.37 -22.18 12.80
N ASP A 155 8.35 -22.96 12.47
CA ASP A 155 7.20 -23.22 13.33
C ASP A 155 6.96 -24.73 13.46
N SER A 156 7.26 -25.24 14.64
CA SER A 156 7.08 -26.62 15.11
C SER A 156 5.85 -26.79 16.00
N GLY A 157 5.05 -25.72 16.15
CA GLY A 157 3.82 -25.75 16.90
C GLY A 157 2.67 -26.39 16.13
N ASP A 158 1.46 -25.90 16.40
CA ASP A 158 0.20 -26.34 15.82
C ASP A 158 -0.65 -25.14 15.37
N THR A 159 -1.91 -25.39 15.02
CA THR A 159 -2.83 -24.34 14.55
C THR A 159 -3.18 -23.28 15.61
N TYR A 160 -2.93 -23.54 16.89
CA TYR A 160 -3.22 -22.64 18.00
C TYR A 160 -1.98 -21.96 18.52
N ASN A 161 -0.87 -22.70 18.63
CA ASN A 161 0.34 -22.23 19.29
C ASN A 161 1.54 -22.26 18.34
N TYR A 162 2.22 -21.12 18.24
CA TYR A 162 3.55 -21.04 17.67
C TYR A 162 4.58 -21.71 18.60
N SER A 163 5.50 -22.49 18.03
CA SER A 163 6.67 -23.00 18.75
C SER A 163 7.89 -23.08 17.85
N TYR A 164 9.05 -22.62 18.29
CA TYR A 164 10.29 -22.84 17.55
C TYR A 164 10.94 -24.18 17.93
N PRO A 165 11.61 -24.86 16.99
CA PRO A 165 12.35 -26.09 17.28
C PRO A 165 13.60 -25.79 18.13
N LYS A 166 14.14 -26.82 18.79
CA LYS A 166 15.34 -26.69 19.65
C LYS A 166 16.55 -26.11 18.92
N ARG A 167 16.68 -26.38 17.62
CA ARG A 167 17.72 -25.81 16.74
C ARG A 167 17.04 -25.13 15.56
N ASP A 168 16.75 -23.85 15.71
CA ASP A 168 16.20 -23.05 14.62
C ASP A 168 17.30 -22.25 13.90
N LYS A 169 17.07 -21.97 12.61
CA LYS A 169 17.87 -21.07 11.80
C LYS A 169 16.96 -19.96 11.29
N ILE A 170 17.16 -18.76 11.85
CA ILE A 170 16.51 -17.54 11.39
C ILE A 170 17.19 -17.03 10.12
N ILE A 171 16.40 -16.74 9.09
CA ILE A 171 16.86 -16.22 7.82
C ILE A 171 16.20 -14.86 7.59
N THR A 172 17.02 -13.80 7.45
CA THR A 172 16.53 -12.43 7.21
C THR A 172 16.88 -11.95 5.81
N THR A 173 16.17 -10.92 5.33
CA THR A 173 16.57 -10.15 4.13
C THR A 173 17.65 -9.11 4.41
N LEU A 174 17.95 -8.79 5.68
CA LEU A 174 19.00 -7.82 6.02
C LEU A 174 20.36 -8.24 5.46
N GLY A 175 21.05 -7.29 4.82
CA GLY A 175 22.33 -7.53 4.15
C GLY A 175 22.25 -8.41 2.90
N ARG A 176 21.04 -8.79 2.43
CA ARG A 176 20.85 -9.56 1.21
C ARG A 176 20.31 -8.67 0.11
N LYS A 177 21.10 -8.51 -0.95
CA LYS A 177 20.75 -7.67 -2.11
C LYS A 177 19.34 -7.97 -2.63
N ALA A 178 18.54 -6.92 -2.70
CA ALA A 178 17.23 -6.92 -3.33
C ALA A 178 17.32 -6.35 -4.75
N LYS A 179 16.33 -6.67 -5.59
CA LYS A 179 16.10 -5.92 -6.82
C LYS A 179 15.09 -4.82 -6.52
N VAL A 180 15.54 -3.57 -6.53
CA VAL A 180 14.71 -2.38 -6.36
C VAL A 180 14.43 -1.78 -7.74
N THR A 181 13.19 -1.39 -8.00
CA THR A 181 12.78 -0.79 -9.27
C THR A 181 11.76 0.31 -9.01
N LEU A 182 12.01 1.52 -9.50
CA LEU A 182 11.01 2.58 -9.55
C LEU A 182 9.90 2.18 -10.53
N ALA A 183 8.74 1.77 -10.01
CA ALA A 183 7.67 1.18 -10.81
C ALA A 183 6.72 2.24 -11.36
N GLU A 184 6.40 3.25 -10.55
CA GLU A 184 5.55 4.38 -10.92
C GLU A 184 6.11 5.63 -10.24
N SER A 185 6.25 6.74 -10.97
CA SER A 185 6.73 8.00 -10.43
C SER A 185 5.80 9.12 -10.89
N GLY A 186 5.44 10.00 -9.96
CA GLY A 186 4.73 11.21 -10.29
C GLY A 186 4.35 12.00 -9.04
N PRO A 187 3.75 13.18 -9.26
CA PRO A 187 3.62 14.18 -8.20
C PRO A 187 2.53 13.87 -7.17
N LEU A 188 1.58 12.97 -7.46
CA LEU A 188 0.57 12.52 -6.48
C LEU A 188 0.97 11.24 -5.77
N PHE A 189 1.72 10.35 -6.42
CA PHE A 189 2.25 9.16 -5.79
C PHE A 189 3.50 8.64 -6.50
N THR A 190 4.37 8.00 -5.72
CA THR A 190 5.50 7.23 -6.22
C THR A 190 5.43 5.83 -5.62
N ARG A 191 5.77 4.83 -6.43
CA ARG A 191 5.79 3.42 -6.03
C ARG A 191 7.08 2.75 -6.47
N PHE A 192 7.73 2.10 -5.52
CA PHE A 192 8.84 1.18 -5.76
C PHE A 192 8.37 -0.27 -5.69
N LYS A 193 9.01 -1.13 -6.48
CA LYS A 193 8.93 -2.59 -6.40
C LYS A 193 10.24 -3.11 -5.84
N ILE A 194 10.17 -3.90 -4.76
CA ILE A 194 11.31 -4.52 -4.08
C ILE A 194 11.12 -6.03 -4.17
N GLU A 195 12.09 -6.73 -4.76
CA GLU A 195 12.05 -8.18 -4.97
C GLU A 195 13.18 -8.87 -4.23
N HIS A 196 12.84 -9.84 -3.40
CA HIS A 196 13.77 -10.76 -2.74
C HIS A 196 13.58 -12.18 -3.26
N LEU A 197 14.67 -12.93 -3.24
CA LEU A 197 14.67 -14.37 -3.48
C LEU A 197 15.47 -15.03 -2.36
N LEU A 198 14.76 -15.69 -1.44
CA LEU A 198 15.37 -16.39 -0.30
C LEU A 198 15.47 -17.89 -0.58
N ASP A 199 16.54 -18.51 -0.10
CA ASP A 199 16.63 -19.97 -0.03
C ASP A 199 16.19 -20.42 1.36
N LEU A 200 14.94 -20.90 1.46
CA LEU A 200 14.33 -21.30 2.74
C LEU A 200 14.25 -22.82 2.85
N PRO A 201 14.50 -23.41 4.03
CA PRO A 201 14.23 -24.83 4.30
C PRO A 201 12.81 -25.24 3.91
N GLU A 202 12.66 -26.38 3.22
CA GLU A 202 11.35 -26.77 2.67
C GLU A 202 10.32 -27.21 3.72
N SER A 203 10.78 -27.62 4.90
CA SER A 203 9.97 -28.09 6.04
C SER A 203 10.83 -28.23 7.29
N LEU A 204 10.23 -28.68 8.40
CA LEU A 204 10.97 -29.31 9.48
C LEU A 204 11.52 -30.69 9.07
N THR A 205 12.49 -31.20 9.84
CA THR A 205 12.89 -32.60 9.79
C THR A 205 11.79 -33.51 10.36
N GLU A 206 11.83 -34.82 10.06
CA GLU A 206 10.82 -35.78 10.55
C GLU A 206 10.69 -35.79 12.08
N ASN A 207 11.80 -35.63 12.80
CA ASN A 207 11.80 -35.54 14.26
C ASN A 207 11.38 -34.16 14.80
N ARG A 208 11.13 -33.19 13.91
CA ARG A 208 10.68 -31.82 14.20
C ARG A 208 11.61 -31.00 15.11
N ARG A 209 12.86 -31.41 15.29
CA ARG A 209 13.82 -30.74 16.19
C ARG A 209 14.66 -29.65 15.52
N GLU A 210 14.61 -29.58 14.20
CA GLU A 210 15.32 -28.59 13.38
C GLU A 210 14.69 -28.49 11.97
N ARG A 211 15.14 -27.52 11.19
CA ARG A 211 14.70 -27.34 9.79
C ARG A 211 15.43 -28.29 8.84
N SER A 212 14.77 -28.68 7.75
CA SER A 212 15.38 -29.47 6.68
C SER A 212 16.60 -28.76 6.08
N LYS A 213 17.63 -29.52 5.69
CA LYS A 213 18.78 -28.99 4.93
C LYS A 213 18.44 -28.68 3.47
N ARG A 214 17.35 -29.27 2.95
CA ARG A 214 16.88 -29.02 1.58
C ARG A 214 16.14 -27.69 1.55
N THR A 215 16.54 -26.81 0.64
CA THR A 215 15.95 -25.48 0.50
C THR A 215 15.13 -25.36 -0.79
N ARG A 216 14.21 -24.40 -0.78
CA ARG A 216 13.46 -23.95 -1.95
C ARG A 216 13.58 -22.44 -2.10
N ARG A 217 13.60 -22.00 -3.36
CA ARG A 217 13.59 -20.58 -3.72
C ARG A 217 12.23 -19.98 -3.40
N TYR A 218 12.21 -18.99 -2.52
CA TYR A 218 11.02 -18.33 -2.01
C TYR A 218 11.01 -16.85 -2.46
N PRO A 219 10.22 -16.50 -3.50
CA PRO A 219 10.13 -15.13 -3.98
C PRO A 219 9.22 -14.28 -3.09
N ILE A 220 9.68 -13.08 -2.74
CA ILE A 220 8.89 -12.05 -2.04
C ILE A 220 8.92 -10.79 -2.91
N VAL A 221 7.74 -10.25 -3.23
CA VAL A 221 7.61 -9.00 -3.99
C VAL A 221 6.80 -8.01 -3.18
N SER A 222 7.42 -6.90 -2.79
CA SER A 222 6.77 -5.80 -2.07
C SER A 222 6.65 -4.58 -2.98
N HIS A 223 5.48 -3.95 -3.02
CA HIS A 223 5.32 -2.60 -3.56
C HIS A 223 5.26 -1.63 -2.39
N VAL A 224 6.16 -0.65 -2.38
CA VAL A 224 6.22 0.41 -1.36
C VAL A 224 5.80 1.72 -2.02
N GLU A 225 4.78 2.38 -1.48
CA GLU A 225 4.17 3.55 -2.07
C GLU A 225 4.11 4.72 -1.09
N LEU A 226 4.46 5.90 -1.59
CA LEU A 226 4.27 7.17 -0.89
C LEU A 226 3.34 8.06 -1.71
N MET A 227 2.35 8.63 -1.04
CA MET A 227 1.35 9.51 -1.63
C MET A 227 1.55 10.95 -1.19
N ALA A 228 1.19 11.91 -2.04
CA ALA A 228 1.15 13.32 -1.67
C ALA A 228 0.11 13.54 -0.58
N GLY A 229 0.40 14.43 0.37
CA GLY A 229 -0.54 14.77 1.45
C GLY A 229 -0.64 13.75 2.59
N TYR A 230 0.16 12.67 2.59
CA TYR A 230 0.12 11.63 3.63
C TYR A 230 1.48 11.41 4.29
N SER A 231 1.51 11.19 5.61
CA SER A 231 2.70 10.66 6.31
C SER A 231 2.80 9.12 6.24
N ARG A 232 1.78 8.45 5.71
CA ARG A 232 1.69 7.00 5.64
C ARG A 232 2.45 6.45 4.42
N ILE A 233 3.23 5.40 4.64
CA ILE A 233 3.86 4.60 3.59
C ILE A 233 3.04 3.32 3.44
N ASP A 234 2.58 3.04 2.23
CA ASP A 234 1.75 1.88 1.93
C ASP A 234 2.59 0.72 1.40
N PHE A 235 2.31 -0.50 1.88
CA PHE A 235 3.00 -1.73 1.46
C PHE A 235 2.00 -2.75 0.90
N GLU A 236 2.29 -3.30 -0.27
CA GLU A 236 1.60 -4.47 -0.83
C GLU A 236 2.61 -5.59 -1.08
N THR A 237 2.63 -6.60 -0.22
CA THR A 237 3.53 -7.76 -0.35
C THR A 237 2.81 -8.97 -0.94
N LYS A 238 3.42 -9.59 -1.94
CA LYS A 238 2.99 -10.85 -2.54
C LYS A 238 4.05 -11.91 -2.32
N ILE A 239 3.60 -13.05 -1.84
CA ILE A 239 4.40 -14.25 -1.61
C ILE A 239 3.79 -15.41 -2.37
N ASN A 240 4.65 -16.30 -2.86
CA ASN A 240 4.23 -17.63 -3.30
C ASN A 240 4.81 -18.64 -2.30
N ASN A 241 3.99 -19.08 -1.34
CA ASN A 241 4.46 -19.97 -0.29
C ASN A 241 4.73 -21.37 -0.86
N VAL A 242 6.00 -21.77 -0.89
CA VAL A 242 6.46 -23.07 -1.40
C VAL A 242 7.16 -23.93 -0.33
N VAL A 243 7.12 -23.51 0.94
CA VAL A 243 7.74 -24.21 2.07
C VAL A 243 6.71 -24.43 3.20
N LYS A 244 7.04 -25.32 4.13
CA LYS A 244 6.18 -25.70 5.28
C LYS A 244 6.85 -25.35 6.60
N ASP A 245 6.08 -25.47 7.69
CA ASP A 245 6.58 -25.43 9.08
C ASP A 245 7.43 -24.18 9.38
N HIS A 246 6.95 -23.01 8.94
CA HIS A 246 7.67 -21.75 9.02
C HIS A 246 6.74 -20.59 9.34
N ARG A 247 7.33 -19.51 9.85
CA ARG A 247 6.67 -18.23 10.10
C ARG A 247 7.49 -17.11 9.47
N LEU A 248 6.92 -16.48 8.46
CA LEU A 248 7.46 -15.28 7.85
C LEU A 248 6.90 -14.03 8.55
N ARG A 249 7.78 -13.13 8.96
CA ARG A 249 7.46 -11.85 9.61
C ARG A 249 8.04 -10.69 8.80
N VAL A 250 7.41 -9.53 8.90
CA VAL A 250 7.99 -8.25 8.49
C VAL A 250 8.28 -7.42 9.73
N LEU A 251 9.48 -6.82 9.80
CA LEU A 251 9.98 -6.18 11.00
C LEU A 251 10.16 -4.68 10.77
N PHE A 252 9.76 -3.90 11.78
CA PHE A 252 9.89 -2.44 11.81
C PHE A 252 10.59 -2.05 13.13
N PRO A 253 11.94 -2.06 13.16
CA PRO A 253 12.69 -1.56 14.31
C PRO A 253 12.33 -0.10 14.57
N THR A 254 11.87 0.22 15.78
CA THR A 254 11.42 1.58 16.11
C THR A 254 12.41 2.36 16.97
N ASP A 255 13.27 1.66 17.72
CA ASP A 255 14.16 2.20 18.75
C ASP A 255 13.47 3.12 19.78
N ILE A 256 12.14 3.01 19.89
CA ILE A 256 11.34 3.78 20.85
C ILE A 256 11.52 3.19 22.24
N LYS A 257 12.02 4.00 23.18
CA LYS A 257 12.14 3.63 24.59
C LYS A 257 10.77 3.73 25.28
N THR A 258 10.10 2.60 25.44
CA THR A 258 8.81 2.49 26.14
C THR A 258 8.67 1.10 26.78
N ASN A 259 7.77 0.98 27.76
CA ASN A 259 7.41 -0.28 28.41
C ASN A 259 6.03 -0.80 27.97
N HIS A 260 5.41 -0.17 26.97
CA HIS A 260 4.08 -0.55 26.50
C HIS A 260 3.89 -0.28 25.01
N SER A 261 2.97 -1.03 24.39
CA SER A 261 2.40 -0.80 23.07
C SER A 261 0.89 -0.55 23.18
N TYR A 262 0.32 -0.03 22.10
CA TYR A 262 -1.12 0.05 21.92
C TYR A 262 -1.51 -0.83 20.73
N ALA A 263 -2.61 -1.58 20.86
CA ALA A 263 -3.18 -2.35 19.77
C ALA A 263 -4.70 -2.20 19.74
N GLU A 264 -5.26 -2.23 18.54
CA GLU A 264 -6.71 -2.22 18.33
C GLU A 264 -7.35 -3.48 18.94
N GLN A 265 -8.44 -3.27 19.67
CA GLN A 265 -9.36 -4.29 20.13
C GLN A 265 -10.77 -3.97 19.64
N GLN A 266 -11.74 -4.84 19.94
CA GLN A 266 -13.13 -4.61 19.58
C GLN A 266 -13.64 -3.29 20.18
N LEU A 267 -13.74 -2.27 19.33
CA LEU A 267 -14.18 -0.91 19.68
C LEU A 267 -13.29 -0.20 20.70
N ASP A 268 -12.02 -0.58 20.82
CA ASP A 268 -11.09 -0.01 21.80
C ASP A 268 -9.64 0.03 21.29
N VAL A 269 -8.80 0.83 21.93
CA VAL A 269 -7.34 0.83 21.75
C VAL A 269 -6.70 0.48 23.08
N ALA A 270 -6.36 -0.79 23.24
CA ALA A 270 -5.86 -1.32 24.50
C ALA A 270 -4.35 -1.16 24.63
N LYS A 271 -3.91 -0.92 25.87
CA LYS A 271 -2.50 -0.79 26.26
C LYS A 271 -1.96 -2.14 26.73
N PHE A 272 -0.84 -2.56 26.17
CA PHE A 272 -0.17 -3.82 26.53
C PHE A 272 1.24 -3.57 27.03
N PRO A 273 1.71 -4.28 28.07
CA PRO A 273 3.11 -4.19 28.49
C PRO A 273 4.03 -4.83 27.45
N ILE A 274 5.18 -4.20 27.21
CA ILE A 274 6.29 -4.79 26.45
C ILE A 274 7.31 -5.25 27.47
N LYS A 275 7.71 -6.53 27.40
CA LYS A 275 8.90 -7.00 28.11
C LYS A 275 10.10 -6.74 27.21
N GLY A 276 11.01 -5.90 27.70
CA GLY A 276 12.32 -5.69 27.10
C GLY A 276 13.22 -6.90 27.28
#